data_AF-A0A5D2NMY7-F1
#
_entry.id   AF-A0A5D2NMY7-F1
#
_cell.length_a   1.000
_cell.length_b   1.000
_cell.length_c   1.000
_cell.angle_alpha   90.00
_cell.angle_beta   90.00
_cell.angle_gamma   90.00
#
_symmetry.space_group_name_H-M   'P 1'
#
loop_
_entity.id
_entity.type
_entity.pdbx_description
1 polymer ?
#
loop_
_entity_poly.entity_id
_entity_poly.type
_entity_poly.pdbx_seq_one_letter_code
_entity_poly.pdbx_strand_id
1 'polypeptide(L)'
;MSMDGSFSLELSLQRFLARCPKVGLVRRFQSLVEKGCLVTEEEVVSSLAELLLHPKYTIPLIGCFRPIARRVVDKAVTLLRLVPSLRSNLGASVAESGYLDDDEVINVIEFHIQHGRGLDLHELACLAFCRALDLAPFLLG
;
A
#
# COMPACT_ATOMS: atom_id res chain seq x y z
N MET A 1 15.60 -11.61 5.02
CA MET A 1 16.51 -10.82 5.86
C MET A 1 17.91 -11.00 5.29
N SER A 2 18.77 -10.02 5.45
CA SER A 2 20.21 -10.19 5.14
C SER A 2 20.81 -11.27 6.05
N MET A 3 21.93 -11.87 5.67
CA MET A 3 22.62 -12.92 6.45
C MET A 3 23.05 -12.45 7.85
N ASP A 4 23.18 -11.14 8.06
CA ASP A 4 23.50 -10.49 9.32
C ASP A 4 22.25 -10.04 10.12
N GLY A 5 21.05 -10.37 9.64
CA GLY A 5 19.79 -9.91 10.24
C GLY A 5 19.46 -8.44 9.98
N SER A 6 20.30 -7.70 9.24
CA SER A 6 20.03 -6.30 8.91
C SER A 6 18.88 -6.16 7.91
N PHE A 7 18.17 -5.04 8.02
CA PHE A 7 17.14 -4.66 7.07
C PHE A 7 17.79 -4.05 5.82
N SER A 8 17.45 -4.60 4.66
CA SER A 8 17.86 -4.08 3.35
C SER A 8 16.61 -3.71 2.55
N LEU A 9 16.53 -2.44 2.16
CA LEU A 9 15.45 -1.90 1.34
C LEU A 9 15.36 -2.62 0.00
N GLU A 10 16.49 -2.80 -0.67
CA GLU A 10 16.59 -3.50 -1.96
C GLU A 10 16.07 -4.94 -1.88
N LEU A 11 16.57 -5.72 -0.91
CA LEU A 11 16.15 -7.12 -0.75
C LEU A 11 14.68 -7.22 -0.31
N SER A 12 14.18 -6.24 0.46
CA SER A 12 12.76 -6.18 0.81
C SER A 12 11.89 -5.84 -0.40
N LEU A 13 12.32 -4.92 -1.26
CA LEU A 13 11.65 -4.56 -2.50
C LEU A 13 11.59 -5.75 -3.46
N GLN A 14 12.71 -6.43 -3.71
CA GLN A 14 12.76 -7.63 -4.55
C GLN A 14 11.80 -8.72 -4.03
N ARG A 15 11.81 -8.99 -2.71
CA ARG A 15 10.89 -9.95 -2.09
C ARG A 15 9.42 -9.54 -2.22
N PHE A 16 9.12 -8.25 -2.10
CA PHE A 16 7.77 -7.74 -2.28
C PHE A 16 7.29 -7.92 -3.71
N LEU A 17 8.09 -7.55 -4.71
CA LEU A 17 7.72 -7.71 -6.11
C LEU A 17 7.64 -9.17 -6.55
N ALA A 18 8.46 -10.06 -5.98
CA ALA A 18 8.32 -11.51 -6.19
C ALA A 18 6.98 -12.05 -5.67
N ARG A 19 6.45 -11.49 -4.56
CA ARG A 19 5.14 -11.85 -4.00
C ARG A 19 3.98 -11.15 -4.71
N CYS A 20 4.24 -9.98 -5.29
CA CYS A 20 3.26 -9.12 -5.94
C CYS A 20 3.73 -8.76 -7.36
N PRO A 21 3.81 -9.73 -8.30
CA PRO A 21 4.47 -9.55 -9.60
C PRO A 21 3.85 -8.43 -10.45
N LYS A 22 2.53 -8.22 -10.34
CA LYS A 22 1.83 -7.13 -11.05
C LYS A 22 2.30 -5.74 -10.63
N VAL A 23 2.69 -5.56 -9.37
CA VAL A 23 3.29 -4.31 -8.89
C VAL A 23 4.63 -4.05 -9.57
N GLY A 24 5.39 -5.11 -9.89
CA GLY A 24 6.66 -5.03 -10.61
C GLY A 24 6.54 -4.59 -12.08
N LEU A 25 5.33 -4.59 -12.63
CA LEU A 25 5.06 -4.08 -13.98
C LEU A 25 4.88 -2.56 -14.01
N VAL A 26 4.69 -1.92 -12.86
CA VAL A 26 4.49 -0.48 -12.78
C VAL A 26 5.83 0.24 -12.81
N ARG A 27 5.93 1.23 -13.70
CA ARG A 27 7.15 2.01 -13.94
C ARG A 27 7.79 2.58 -12.67
N ARG A 28 6.98 3.04 -11.70
CA ARG A 28 7.52 3.56 -10.42
C ARG A 28 8.33 2.50 -9.67
N PHE A 29 7.87 1.25 -9.64
CA PHE A 29 8.58 0.15 -8.97
C PHE A 29 9.74 -0.39 -9.80
N GLN A 30 9.63 -0.41 -11.12
CA GLN A 30 10.74 -0.74 -12.01
C GLN A 30 11.92 0.21 -11.77
N SER A 31 11.66 1.52 -11.69
CA SER A 31 12.69 2.51 -11.39
C SER A 31 13.36 2.29 -10.03
N LEU A 32 12.61 1.87 -9.00
CA LEU A 32 13.20 1.54 -7.70
C LEU A 32 14.12 0.30 -7.77
N VAL A 33 13.73 -0.71 -8.56
CA VAL A 33 14.56 -1.91 -8.77
C VAL A 33 15.84 -1.57 -9.52
N GLU A 34 15.74 -0.75 -10.57
CA GLU A 34 16.90 -0.30 -11.37
C GLU A 34 17.91 0.48 -10.52
N LYS A 35 17.45 1.23 -9.50
CA LYS A 35 18.35 1.92 -8.56
C LYS A 35 19.10 0.98 -7.62
N GLY A 36 18.61 -0.24 -7.40
CA GLY A 36 19.23 -1.24 -6.53
C GLY A 36 19.57 -0.69 -5.15
N CYS A 37 20.84 -0.78 -4.76
CA CYS A 37 21.34 -0.33 -3.46
C CYS A 37 21.30 1.20 -3.26
N LEU A 38 21.08 1.99 -4.31
CA LEU A 38 20.94 3.45 -4.24
C LEU A 38 19.52 3.89 -3.86
N VAL A 39 18.57 2.96 -3.74
CA VAL A 39 17.20 3.28 -3.37
C VAL A 39 17.13 3.85 -1.96
N THR A 40 16.43 4.96 -1.79
CA THR A 40 16.25 5.58 -0.48
C THR A 40 14.96 5.13 0.18
N GLU A 41 14.92 5.18 1.51
CA GLU A 41 13.73 4.84 2.27
C GLU A 41 12.53 5.73 1.90
N GLU A 42 12.74 7.02 1.64
CA GLU A 42 11.66 7.95 1.29
C GLU A 42 11.02 7.63 -0.07
N GLU A 43 11.81 7.19 -1.05
CA GLU A 43 11.30 6.78 -2.37
C GLU A 43 10.45 5.50 -2.27
N VAL A 44 10.91 4.53 -1.47
CA VAL A 44 10.16 3.29 -1.20
C VAL A 44 8.88 3.62 -0.45
N VAL A 45 8.95 4.42 0.63
CA VAL A 45 7.79 4.84 1.43
C VAL A 45 6.76 5.56 0.55
N SER A 46 7.19 6.50 -0.28
CA SER A 46 6.30 7.24 -1.18
C SER A 46 5.62 6.34 -2.19
N SER A 47 6.32 5.33 -2.71
CA SER A 47 5.75 4.39 -3.69
C SER A 47 4.78 3.39 -3.06
N LEU A 48 5.00 3.00 -1.80
CA LEU A 48 4.19 2.02 -1.07
C LEU A 48 2.94 2.62 -0.41
N ALA A 49 2.92 3.92 -0.13
CA ALA A 49 1.87 4.56 0.66
C ALA A 49 0.46 4.33 0.11
N GLU A 50 0.28 4.43 -1.22
CA GLU A 50 -1.02 4.18 -1.86
C GLU A 50 -1.36 2.68 -1.93
N LEU A 51 -0.37 1.82 -2.16
CA LEU A 51 -0.54 0.37 -2.19
C LEU A 51 -1.01 -0.20 -0.85
N LEU A 52 -0.67 0.47 0.26
CA LEU A 52 -1.09 0.06 1.59
C LEU A 52 -2.63 -0.04 1.71
N LEU A 53 -3.35 0.83 0.98
CA LEU A 53 -4.81 0.89 0.97
C LEU A 53 -5.43 -0.23 0.13
N HIS A 54 -4.63 -0.91 -0.69
CA HIS A 54 -5.13 -1.96 -1.55
C HIS A 54 -5.14 -3.31 -0.81
N PRO A 55 -6.31 -3.96 -0.64
CA PRO A 55 -6.46 -5.14 0.21
C PRO A 55 -5.52 -6.29 -0.15
N LYS A 56 -5.23 -6.46 -1.45
CA LYS A 56 -4.33 -7.50 -1.95
C LYS A 56 -2.86 -7.31 -1.56
N TYR A 57 -2.44 -6.06 -1.34
CA TYR A 57 -1.02 -5.72 -1.19
C TYR A 57 -0.65 -5.38 0.26
N THR A 58 -1.62 -5.05 1.13
CA THR A 58 -1.37 -4.68 2.53
C THR A 58 -0.54 -5.73 3.29
N ILE A 59 -0.94 -7.01 3.28
CA ILE A 59 -0.24 -8.08 4.00
C ILE A 59 1.20 -8.29 3.48
N PRO A 60 1.44 -8.54 2.17
CA PRO A 60 2.79 -8.73 1.68
C PRO A 60 3.67 -7.49 1.84
N LEU A 61 3.10 -6.28 1.76
CA LEU A 61 3.79 -5.03 2.04
C LEU A 61 4.28 -4.98 3.49
N ILE A 62 3.40 -5.13 4.47
CA ILE A 62 3.80 -5.07 5.89
C ILE A 62 4.80 -6.18 6.22
N GLY A 63 4.62 -7.38 5.66
CA GLY A 63 5.57 -8.48 5.85
C GLY A 63 6.96 -8.22 5.27
N CYS A 64 7.08 -7.54 4.13
CA CYS A 64 8.37 -7.22 3.52
C CYS A 64 9.04 -5.98 4.15
N PHE A 65 8.24 -5.03 4.63
CA PHE A 65 8.69 -3.71 5.04
C PHE A 65 8.42 -3.39 6.52
N ARG A 66 8.27 -4.41 7.39
CA ARG A 66 8.03 -4.25 8.84
C ARG A 66 8.87 -3.13 9.50
N PRO A 67 10.20 -3.02 9.24
CA PRO A 67 11.03 -1.98 9.87
C PRO A 67 10.65 -0.53 9.51
N ILE A 68 10.03 -0.31 8.35
CA ILE A 68 9.62 1.03 7.86
C ILE A 68 8.09 1.18 7.78
N ALA A 69 7.33 0.18 8.23
CA ALA A 69 5.88 0.13 8.08
C ALA A 69 5.18 1.37 8.66
N ARG A 70 5.66 1.86 9.81
CA ARG A 70 5.15 3.10 10.42
C ARG A 70 5.23 4.29 9.47
N ARG A 71 6.36 4.49 8.78
CA ARG A 71 6.52 5.60 7.84
C ARG A 71 5.61 5.46 6.62
N VAL A 72 5.38 4.24 6.15
CA VAL A 72 4.43 3.97 5.07
C VAL A 72 3.01 4.37 5.49
N VAL A 73 2.60 3.99 6.71
CA VAL A 73 1.29 4.38 7.28
C VAL A 73 1.18 5.90 7.43
N ASP A 74 2.19 6.55 8.02
CA ASP A 74 2.19 8.01 8.22
C ASP A 74 2.07 8.76 6.87
N LYS A 75 2.76 8.27 5.83
CA LYS A 75 2.67 8.82 4.47
C LYS A 75 1.27 8.61 3.87
N ALA A 76 0.70 7.41 4.01
CA ALA A 76 -0.65 7.11 3.52
C ALA A 76 -1.69 8.02 4.19
N VAL A 77 -1.60 8.20 5.52
CA VAL A 77 -2.47 9.13 6.28
C VAL A 77 -2.34 10.56 5.75
N THR A 78 -1.11 10.99 5.45
CA THR A 78 -0.88 12.32 4.86
C THR A 78 -1.57 12.48 3.51
N LEU A 79 -1.47 11.48 2.63
CA LEU A 79 -2.14 11.49 1.32
C LEU A 79 -3.66 11.53 1.46
N LEU A 80 -4.22 10.75 2.40
CA LEU A 80 -5.67 10.71 2.63
C LEU A 80 -6.23 12.06 3.10
N ARG A 81 -5.45 12.84 3.88
CA ARG A 81 -5.84 14.19 4.32
C ARG A 81 -5.93 15.20 3.17
N LEU A 82 -5.31 14.92 2.02
CA LEU A 82 -5.38 15.78 0.84
C LEU A 82 -6.69 15.60 0.07
N VAL A 83 -7.49 14.56 0.38
CA VAL A 83 -8.76 14.30 -0.29
C VAL A 83 -9.84 15.24 0.28
N PRO A 84 -10.38 16.20 -0.52
CA PRO A 84 -11.25 17.26 -0.02
C PRO A 84 -12.66 16.78 0.37
N SER A 85 -13.07 15.59 -0.06
CA SER A 85 -14.39 15.02 0.24
C SER A 85 -14.29 13.53 0.60
N LEU A 86 -14.19 13.24 1.90
CA LEU A 86 -14.23 11.91 2.49
C LEU A 86 -15.67 11.49 2.85
N ARG A 87 -16.64 11.80 1.99
CA ARG A 87 -18.06 11.54 2.28
C ARG A 87 -18.41 10.11 1.88
N SER A 88 -19.17 9.46 2.77
CA SER A 88 -19.82 8.19 2.49
C SER A 88 -20.68 8.31 1.23
N ASN A 89 -20.50 7.37 0.30
CA ASN A 89 -21.36 7.27 -0.88
C ASN A 89 -22.70 6.68 -0.42
N LEU A 90 -23.57 7.54 0.11
CA LEU A 90 -24.95 7.21 0.45
C LEU A 90 -25.76 7.00 -0.85
N GLY A 91 -25.44 5.96 -1.62
CA GLY A 91 -26.05 5.71 -2.93
C GLY A 91 -25.30 4.72 -3.83
N ALA A 92 -24.05 4.36 -3.52
CA ALA A 92 -23.35 3.31 -4.28
C ALA A 92 -23.91 1.95 -3.87
N SER A 93 -24.53 1.23 -4.81
CA SER A 93 -25.00 -0.13 -4.54
C SER A 93 -23.81 -1.02 -4.15
N VAL A 94 -24.01 -1.89 -3.16
CA VAL A 94 -23.02 -2.85 -2.60
C VAL A 94 -22.28 -3.66 -3.68
N ALA A 95 -22.84 -3.76 -4.89
CA ALA A 95 -22.25 -4.41 -6.06
C ALA A 95 -20.96 -3.74 -6.60
N GLU A 96 -20.67 -2.47 -6.27
CA GLU A 96 -19.44 -1.79 -6.73
C GLU A 96 -18.22 -1.98 -5.80
N SER A 97 -18.38 -2.68 -4.67
CA SER A 97 -17.26 -2.95 -3.74
C SER A 97 -16.18 -3.91 -4.30
N GLY A 98 -16.49 -4.61 -5.41
CA GLY A 98 -15.59 -5.60 -6.04
C GLY A 98 -14.47 -5.01 -6.91
N TYR A 99 -14.44 -3.70 -7.17
CA TYR A 99 -13.45 -3.10 -8.08
C TYR A 99 -12.02 -3.02 -7.50
N LEU A 100 -11.86 -3.08 -6.18
CA LEU A 100 -10.53 -3.16 -5.54
C LEU A 100 -9.98 -4.60 -5.51
N ASP A 101 -10.74 -5.57 -6.01
CA ASP A 101 -10.25 -6.92 -6.30
C ASP A 101 -9.63 -6.99 -7.70
N ASP A 102 -9.71 -5.89 -8.47
CA ASP A 102 -9.04 -5.75 -9.75
C ASP A 102 -7.59 -5.32 -9.56
N ASP A 103 -6.69 -6.20 -9.96
CA ASP A 103 -5.24 -6.04 -9.78
C ASP A 103 -4.63 -4.87 -10.56
N GLU A 104 -5.38 -4.30 -11.50
CA GLU A 104 -4.97 -3.14 -12.28
C GLU A 104 -5.01 -1.84 -11.47
N VAL A 105 -5.73 -1.79 -10.35
CA VAL A 105 -5.89 -0.57 -9.54
C VAL A 105 -4.74 -0.41 -8.54
N ILE A 106 -3.60 0.04 -9.03
CA ILE A 106 -2.40 0.27 -8.21
C ILE A 106 -2.36 1.70 -7.61
N ASN A 107 -3.12 2.64 -8.21
CA ASN A 107 -3.31 4.01 -7.73
C ASN A 107 -4.74 4.17 -7.22
N VAL A 108 -5.04 3.56 -6.07
CA VAL A 108 -6.39 3.50 -5.49
C VAL A 108 -7.00 4.90 -5.34
N ILE A 109 -6.24 5.88 -4.85
CA ILE A 109 -6.73 7.25 -4.64
C ILE A 109 -7.05 7.94 -5.97
N GLU A 110 -6.15 7.85 -6.95
CA GLU A 110 -6.33 8.44 -8.28
C GLU A 110 -7.53 7.82 -9.02
N PHE A 111 -7.70 6.50 -8.90
CA PHE A 111 -8.85 5.79 -9.46
C PHE A 111 -10.18 6.32 -8.92
N HIS A 112 -10.32 6.48 -7.60
CA HIS A 112 -11.55 7.03 -7.02
C HIS A 112 -11.82 8.47 -7.46
N ILE A 113 -10.78 9.32 -7.51
CA ILE A 113 -10.90 10.72 -7.98
C ILE A 113 -11.38 10.76 -9.45
N GLN A 114 -10.76 9.99 -10.34
CA GLN A 114 -11.07 9.98 -11.78
C GLN A 114 -12.51 9.53 -12.08
N HIS A 115 -13.09 8.70 -11.22
CA HIS A 115 -14.44 8.15 -11.42
C HIS A 115 -15.53 8.94 -10.68
N GLY A 116 -15.21 10.08 -10.06
CA GLY A 116 -16.17 10.88 -9.30
C GLY A 116 -16.79 10.11 -8.12
N ARG A 117 -16.13 9.03 -7.69
CA ARG A 117 -16.57 8.20 -6.56
C ARG A 117 -15.95 8.78 -5.29
N GLY A 118 -16.76 8.99 -4.25
CA GLY A 118 -16.19 9.24 -2.92
C GLY A 118 -15.32 8.05 -2.50
N LEU A 119 -14.17 8.29 -1.88
CA LEU A 119 -13.57 7.27 -1.02
C LEU A 119 -14.46 7.20 0.22
N ASP A 120 -15.10 6.06 0.47
CA ASP A 120 -15.59 5.77 1.83
C ASP A 120 -14.35 5.46 2.68
N LEU A 121 -13.62 6.52 3.01
CA LEU A 121 -12.35 6.46 3.71
C LEU A 121 -12.47 5.70 5.03
N HIS A 122 -13.67 5.71 5.60
CA HIS A 122 -14.05 4.93 6.74
C HIS A 122 -13.93 3.42 6.46
N GLU A 123 -14.46 2.92 5.35
CA GLU A 123 -14.38 1.49 5.01
C GLU A 123 -12.96 1.06 4.65
N LEU A 124 -12.22 1.87 3.90
CA LEU A 124 -10.82 1.59 3.57
C LEU A 124 -9.91 1.70 4.80
N ALA A 125 -10.14 2.68 5.67
CA ALA A 125 -9.44 2.77 6.94
C ALA A 125 -9.81 1.59 7.86
N CYS A 126 -11.10 1.23 7.95
CA CYS A 126 -11.55 0.06 8.71
C CYS A 126 -10.94 -1.23 8.16
N LEU A 127 -10.87 -1.41 6.85
CA LEU A 127 -10.27 -2.59 6.22
C LEU A 127 -8.76 -2.64 6.47
N ALA A 128 -8.06 -1.52 6.29
CA ALA A 128 -6.64 -1.39 6.59
C ALA A 128 -6.36 -1.62 8.08
N PHE A 129 -7.22 -1.11 8.98
CA PHE A 129 -7.14 -1.33 10.43
C PHE A 129 -7.42 -2.80 10.79
N CYS A 130 -8.43 -3.44 10.23
CA CYS A 130 -8.72 -4.86 10.43
C CYS A 130 -7.53 -5.71 9.99
N ARG A 131 -6.94 -5.42 8.83
CA ARG A 131 -5.73 -6.12 8.36
C ARG A 131 -4.49 -5.81 9.19
N ALA A 132 -4.37 -4.62 9.74
CA ALA A 132 -3.31 -4.28 10.69
C ALA A 132 -3.49 -5.01 12.04
N LEU A 133 -4.72 -5.21 12.49
CA LEU A 133 -5.04 -6.02 13.68
C LEU A 133 -4.74 -7.50 13.45
N ASP A 134 -5.02 -8.04 12.25
CA ASP A 134 -4.59 -9.40 11.86
C ASP A 134 -3.07 -9.58 11.91
N LEU A 135 -2.32 -8.49 11.76
CA LEU A 135 -0.86 -8.47 11.85
C LEU A 135 -0.33 -8.28 13.28
N ALA A 136 -1.18 -7.90 14.25
CA ALA A 136 -0.79 -7.66 15.63
C ALA A 136 -0.03 -8.82 16.31
N PRO A 137 -0.37 -10.11 16.08
CA PRO A 137 0.39 -11.23 16.62
C PRO A 137 1.85 -11.29 16.12
N PHE A 138 2.12 -10.72 14.94
CA PHE A 138 3.44 -10.72 14.30
C PHE A 138 4.23 -9.43 14.58
N LEU A 139 3.60 -8.42 15.18
CA LEU A 139 4.21 -7.13 15.50
C LEU A 139 4.70 -7.05 16.95
N LEU A 140 4.13 -7.85 17.85
CA LEU A 140 4.44 -7.90 19.29
C LEU A 140 5.53 -8.93 19.68
N GLY A 141 6.13 -9.61 18.69
CA GLY A 141 7.32 -10.44 18.87
C GLY A 141 8.59 -9.63 18.76
#